data_AF-A0A7C8NWS2-F1
#
_entry.id   AF-A0A7C8NWS2-F1
#
_cell.length_a   1.000
_cell.length_b   1.000
_cell.length_c   1.000
_cell.angle_alpha   90.00
_cell.angle_beta   90.00
_cell.angle_gamma   90.00
#
_symmetry.space_group_name_H-M   'P 1'
#
loop_
_entity.id
_entity.type
_entity.pdbx_description
1 polymer ?
#
loop_
_entity_poly.entity_id
_entity_poly.type
_entity_poly.pdbx_seq_one_letter_code
_entity_poly.pdbx_strand_id
1 'polypeptide(L)'
;MSSHMYNATPTALFPAEVGYSSLETPCRRFRSIYDHEHILICTDGACLNNGGGDAAAGCAFYYRPNEEYETDKNDPGFISFRLEDTGPSGLVSLQTSNRAEIHAVIAALNHRAWCDEACTRITIATDSQYVVHGITRWVRT
;
A
#
# COMPACT_ATOMS: atom_id res chain seq x y z
N MET A 1 -3.89 14.09 -28.72
CA MET A 1 -3.98 13.41 -27.41
C MET A 1 -5.08 12.37 -27.53
N SER A 2 -4.73 11.08 -27.50
CA SER A 2 -5.63 9.99 -27.89
C SER A 2 -6.70 9.72 -26.83
N SER A 3 -7.95 9.57 -27.28
CA SER A 3 -9.18 9.36 -26.50
C SER A 3 -9.27 8.00 -25.77
N HIS A 4 -8.23 7.16 -25.82
CA HIS A 4 -8.21 5.84 -25.19
C HIS A 4 -7.83 5.83 -23.70
N MET A 5 -7.38 6.94 -23.12
CA MET A 5 -6.88 6.96 -21.73
C MET A 5 -7.94 7.20 -20.64
N TYR A 6 -9.16 7.59 -20.96
CA TYR A 6 -10.16 7.93 -19.93
C TYR A 6 -10.72 6.73 -19.14
N ASN A 7 -10.47 5.49 -19.59
CA ASN A 7 -10.98 4.26 -18.96
C ASN A 7 -9.86 3.25 -18.59
N ALA A 8 -8.60 3.67 -18.51
CA ALA A 8 -7.53 2.75 -18.11
C ALA A 8 -7.69 2.34 -16.64
N THR A 9 -7.71 1.03 -16.37
CA THR A 9 -7.73 0.51 -15.00
C THR A 9 -6.37 0.73 -14.33
N PRO A 10 -6.29 0.76 -12.99
CA PRO A 10 -5.01 0.85 -12.30
C PRO A 10 -4.01 -0.21 -12.77
N THR A 11 -4.45 -1.46 -12.99
CA THR A 11 -3.59 -2.54 -13.47
C THR A 11 -3.13 -2.38 -14.92
N ALA A 12 -3.90 -1.66 -15.76
CA ALA A 12 -3.47 -1.34 -17.12
C ALA A 12 -2.38 -0.25 -17.14
N LEU A 13 -2.42 0.67 -16.18
CA LEU A 13 -1.41 1.72 -16.02
C LEU A 13 -0.19 1.25 -15.22
N PHE A 14 -0.38 0.23 -14.37
CA PHE A 14 0.64 -0.39 -13.52
C PHE A 14 0.64 -1.91 -13.66
N PRO A 15 1.04 -2.45 -14.83
CA PRO A 15 1.18 -3.88 -15.00
C PRO A 15 2.25 -4.47 -14.07
N ALA A 16 2.15 -5.77 -13.82
CA ALA A 16 3.19 -6.54 -13.17
C ALA A 16 4.42 -6.62 -14.07
N GLU A 17 5.51 -5.97 -13.66
CA GLU A 17 6.76 -5.93 -14.42
C GLU A 17 7.97 -6.24 -13.53
N VAL A 18 8.95 -6.94 -14.10
CA VAL A 18 10.24 -7.19 -13.46
C VAL A 18 11.13 -5.96 -13.68
N GLY A 19 11.55 -5.33 -12.59
CA GLY A 19 12.65 -4.37 -12.57
C GLY A 19 13.86 -4.94 -11.85
N TYR A 20 14.86 -4.09 -11.62
CA TYR A 20 16.07 -4.44 -10.87
C TYR A 20 16.25 -3.47 -9.71
N SER A 21 16.68 -3.99 -8.56
CA SER A 21 17.08 -3.18 -7.42
C SER A 21 18.43 -2.50 -7.66
N SER A 22 18.84 -1.62 -6.76
CA SER A 22 20.17 -1.00 -6.75
C SER A 22 21.32 -2.01 -6.63
N LEU A 23 21.01 -3.25 -6.22
CA LEU A 23 21.94 -4.37 -6.13
C LEU A 23 21.81 -5.35 -7.31
N GLU A 24 21.14 -4.94 -8.39
CA GLU A 24 20.88 -5.76 -9.58
C GLU A 24 20.06 -7.04 -9.29
N THR A 25 19.31 -7.05 -8.17
CA THR A 25 18.41 -8.16 -7.84
C THR A 25 17.07 -7.94 -8.56
N PRO A 26 16.57 -8.91 -9.33
CA PRO A 26 15.25 -8.80 -9.95
C PRO A 26 14.15 -8.57 -8.90
N CYS A 27 13.30 -7.57 -9.12
CA CYS A 27 12.16 -7.28 -8.27
C CYS A 27 10.90 -6.97 -9.10
N ARG A 28 9.90 -7.84 -8.99
CA ARG A 28 8.62 -7.66 -9.68
C ARG A 28 7.71 -6.71 -8.90
N ARG A 29 7.20 -5.66 -9.55
CA ARG A 29 6.30 -4.66 -8.94
C ARG A 29 5.19 -4.28 -9.93
N PHE A 30 4.14 -3.62 -9.44
CA PHE A 30 3.17 -2.96 -10.30
C PHE A 30 3.77 -1.63 -10.78
N ARG A 31 4.45 -1.62 -11.93
CA ARG A 31 5.24 -0.46 -12.39
C ARG A 31 4.49 0.35 -13.43
N SER A 32 4.63 1.67 -13.39
CA SER A 32 3.97 2.54 -14.35
C SER A 32 4.50 2.30 -15.76
N ILE A 33 3.60 2.17 -16.73
CA ILE A 33 3.98 2.09 -18.16
C ILE A 33 4.65 3.36 -18.70
N TYR A 34 4.64 4.45 -17.93
CA TYR A 34 5.26 5.73 -18.30
C TYR A 34 6.59 5.99 -17.59
N ASP A 35 6.84 5.30 -16.48
CA ASP A 35 7.95 5.55 -15.58
C ASP A 35 8.20 4.30 -14.73
N HIS A 36 9.26 3.55 -15.06
CA HIS A 36 9.55 2.29 -14.37
C HIS A 36 10.01 2.50 -12.91
N GLU A 37 10.35 3.72 -12.49
CA GLU A 37 10.64 4.06 -11.08
C GLU A 37 9.39 4.42 -10.27
N HIS A 38 8.21 4.37 -10.90
CA HIS A 38 6.92 4.62 -10.26
C HIS A 38 6.14 3.34 -10.07
N ILE A 39 5.83 3.01 -8.82
CA ILE A 39 5.04 1.82 -8.49
C ILE A 39 3.65 2.15 -7.93
N LEU A 40 2.76 1.17 -8.02
CA LEU A 40 1.46 1.13 -7.36
C LEU A 40 1.51 0.19 -6.15
N ILE A 41 0.99 0.66 -5.01
CA ILE A 41 0.70 -0.17 -3.84
C ILE A 41 -0.77 0.02 -3.47
N CYS A 42 -1.51 -1.08 -3.32
CA CYS A 42 -2.88 -1.05 -2.82
C CYS A 42 -2.88 -1.23 -1.30
N THR A 43 -3.69 -0.47 -0.58
CA THR A 43 -3.79 -0.52 0.89
C THR A 43 -5.26 -0.58 1.31
N ASP A 44 -5.53 -1.29 2.38
CA ASP A 44 -6.88 -1.43 2.95
C ASP A 44 -6.81 -1.59 4.49
N GLY A 45 -7.84 -1.10 5.17
CA GLY A 45 -7.97 -1.14 6.62
C GLY A 45 -9.41 -1.44 7.05
N ALA A 46 -9.63 -2.61 7.64
CA ALA A 46 -10.95 -3.05 8.07
C ALA A 46 -11.08 -3.07 9.59
N CYS A 47 -12.31 -2.88 10.09
CA CYS A 47 -12.61 -3.04 11.52
C CYS A 47 -13.97 -3.67 11.75
N LEU A 48 -13.98 -4.84 12.39
CA LEU A 48 -15.19 -5.45 12.92
C LEU A 48 -15.64 -4.66 14.15
N ASN A 49 -16.96 -4.45 14.29
CA ASN A 49 -17.56 -3.66 15.37
C ASN A 49 -16.89 -2.30 15.57
N ASN A 50 -16.64 -1.57 14.47
CA ASN A 50 -15.88 -0.32 14.41
C ASN A 50 -16.13 0.64 15.59
N GLY A 51 -15.11 0.82 16.44
CA GLY A 51 -15.15 1.71 17.61
C GLY A 51 -15.94 1.17 18.83
N GLY A 52 -16.47 -0.05 18.75
CA GLY A 52 -17.14 -0.75 19.86
C GLY A 52 -16.17 -1.37 20.86
N GLY A 53 -16.71 -1.87 21.98
CA GLY A 53 -15.91 -2.46 23.07
C GLY A 53 -15.20 -3.77 22.72
N ASP A 54 -15.67 -4.46 21.68
CA ASP A 54 -15.11 -5.70 21.13
C ASP A 54 -14.56 -5.50 19.70
N ALA A 55 -14.24 -4.25 19.35
CA ALA A 55 -13.73 -3.90 18.03
C ALA A 55 -12.40 -4.62 17.73
N ALA A 56 -12.26 -5.11 16.50
CA ALA A 56 -11.05 -5.76 16.02
C ALA A 56 -10.70 -5.21 14.64
N ALA A 57 -9.59 -4.49 14.53
CA ALA A 57 -9.15 -3.90 13.27
C ALA A 57 -7.90 -4.59 12.71
N GLY A 58 -7.80 -4.59 11.39
CA GLY A 58 -6.69 -5.14 10.64
C GLY A 58 -6.31 -4.24 9.49
N CYS A 59 -5.02 -4.26 9.16
CA CYS A 59 -4.40 -3.44 8.12
C CYS A 59 -3.76 -4.38 7.10
N ALA A 60 -3.82 -4.02 5.82
CA ALA A 60 -3.12 -4.77 4.78
C ALA A 60 -2.63 -3.88 3.64
N PHE A 61 -1.58 -4.33 2.97
CA PHE A 61 -1.16 -3.75 1.70
C PHE A 61 -0.64 -4.81 0.74
N TYR A 62 -0.82 -4.56 -0.56
CA TYR A 62 -0.44 -5.42 -1.67
C TYR A 62 0.44 -4.63 -2.63
N TYR A 63 1.69 -5.06 -2.80
CA TYR A 63 2.76 -4.27 -3.43
C TYR A 63 3.44 -4.97 -4.61
N ARG A 64 3.17 -6.27 -4.81
CA ARG A 64 3.62 -7.02 -5.96
C ARG A 64 2.70 -8.21 -6.23
N PRO A 65 2.66 -8.74 -7.47
CA PRO A 65 1.92 -9.96 -7.76
C PRO A 65 2.44 -11.15 -6.94
N ASN A 66 1.50 -12.04 -6.59
CA ASN A 66 1.79 -13.36 -6.06
C ASN A 66 1.80 -14.36 -7.24
N GLU A 67 2.97 -14.87 -7.60
CA GLU A 67 3.11 -15.85 -8.69
C GLU A 67 3.90 -17.08 -8.22
N GLU A 68 3.46 -18.25 -8.70
CA GLU A 68 3.96 -19.58 -8.32
C GLU A 68 5.45 -19.83 -8.65
N TYR A 69 6.01 -19.04 -9.57
CA TYR A 69 7.34 -19.24 -10.15
C TYR A 69 8.41 -18.23 -9.71
N GLU A 70 8.10 -17.37 -8.74
CA GLU A 70 9.06 -16.40 -8.22
C GLU A 70 10.14 -17.05 -7.32
N THR A 71 11.34 -16.47 -7.33
CA THR A 71 12.50 -16.96 -6.56
C THR A 71 12.31 -16.84 -5.05
N ASP A 72 11.38 -15.98 -4.60
CA ASP A 72 11.02 -15.81 -3.20
C ASP A 72 9.60 -16.34 -2.93
N LYS A 73 9.50 -17.67 -2.82
CA LYS A 73 8.25 -18.38 -2.49
C LYS A 73 7.67 -18.01 -1.11
N ASN A 74 8.43 -17.30 -0.27
CA ASN A 74 8.02 -16.95 1.09
C ASN A 74 7.38 -15.57 1.19
N ASP A 75 7.48 -14.75 0.15
CA ASP A 75 6.85 -13.43 0.13
C ASP A 75 5.59 -13.47 -0.75
N PRO A 76 4.39 -13.40 -0.15
CA PRO A 76 3.13 -13.55 -0.86
C PRO A 76 2.73 -12.27 -1.61
N GLY A 77 3.56 -11.24 -1.60
CA GLY A 77 3.31 -9.96 -2.27
C GLY A 77 2.34 -9.02 -1.57
N PHE A 78 1.85 -9.44 -0.40
CA PHE A 78 1.09 -8.61 0.54
C PHE A 78 1.61 -8.78 1.96
N ILE A 79 1.28 -7.82 2.82
CA ILE A 79 1.44 -7.92 4.27
C ILE A 79 0.10 -7.60 4.90
N SER A 80 -0.30 -8.37 5.90
CA SER A 80 -1.51 -8.14 6.69
C SER A 80 -1.20 -8.31 8.17
N PHE A 81 -1.70 -7.43 9.01
CA PHE A 81 -1.44 -7.45 10.44
C PHE A 81 -2.61 -6.84 11.22
N ARG A 82 -2.71 -7.21 12.50
CA ARG A 82 -3.69 -6.62 13.41
C ARG A 82 -3.25 -5.20 13.79
N LEU A 83 -4.20 -4.26 13.81
CA LEU A 83 -3.93 -2.91 14.32
C LEU A 83 -3.59 -2.97 15.81
N GLU A 84 -2.55 -2.26 16.23
CA GLU A 84 -2.06 -2.33 17.61
C GLU A 84 -3.03 -1.68 18.61
N ASP A 85 -3.14 -2.23 19.83
CA ASP A 85 -4.01 -1.67 20.88
C ASP A 85 -3.42 -0.42 21.54
N THR A 86 -2.10 -0.26 21.44
CA THR A 86 -1.36 0.83 22.07
C THR A 86 -0.54 1.53 21.02
N GLY A 87 -0.86 2.80 20.75
CA GLY A 87 -0.13 3.60 19.78
C GLY A 87 1.26 4.03 20.28
N PRO A 88 2.03 4.77 19.47
CA PRO A 88 3.39 5.21 19.81
C PRO A 88 3.49 6.06 21.09
N SER A 89 2.39 6.67 21.55
CA SER A 89 2.33 7.42 22.81
C SER A 89 2.29 6.53 24.06
N GLY A 90 2.16 5.21 23.92
CA GLY A 90 1.96 4.29 25.05
C GLY A 90 0.52 4.28 25.59
N LEU A 91 -0.40 5.04 25.00
CA LEU A 91 -1.80 5.07 25.38
C LEU A 91 -2.63 4.08 24.56
N VAL A 92 -3.61 3.47 25.23
CA VAL A 92 -4.61 2.62 24.58
C VAL A 92 -5.34 3.43 23.51
N SER A 93 -5.39 2.89 22.30
CA SER A 93 -5.98 3.50 21.12
C SER A 93 -7.12 2.63 20.62
N LEU A 94 -8.21 3.26 20.21
CA LEU A 94 -9.37 2.53 19.71
C LEU A 94 -9.04 1.77 18.42
N GLN A 95 -9.63 0.58 18.31
CA GLN A 95 -9.68 -0.21 17.10
C GLN A 95 -10.76 0.42 16.19
N THR A 96 -10.34 1.11 15.14
CA THR A 96 -11.25 1.75 14.18
C THR A 96 -10.78 1.55 12.75
N SER A 97 -11.71 1.57 11.80
CA SER A 97 -11.40 1.47 10.36
C SER A 97 -10.49 2.62 9.92
N ASN A 98 -10.81 3.87 10.26
CA ASN A 98 -10.00 5.03 9.87
C ASN A 98 -8.55 4.92 10.33
N ARG A 99 -8.31 4.40 11.54
CA ARG A 99 -6.95 4.18 12.03
C ARG A 99 -6.27 3.02 11.30
N ALA A 100 -6.99 1.93 11.03
CA ALA A 100 -6.46 0.81 10.26
C ALA A 100 -6.03 1.23 8.85
N GLU A 101 -6.84 2.04 8.17
CA GLU A 101 -6.55 2.57 6.83
C GLU A 101 -5.26 3.40 6.81
N ILE A 102 -5.10 4.31 7.77
CA ILE A 102 -3.86 5.10 7.90
C ILE A 102 -2.66 4.18 8.18
N HIS A 103 -2.82 3.19 9.07
CA HIS A 103 -1.74 2.27 9.42
C HIS A 103 -1.35 1.37 8.25
N ALA A 104 -2.28 0.99 7.38
CA ALA A 104 -1.99 0.26 6.15
C ALA A 104 -1.06 1.06 5.22
N VAL A 105 -1.33 2.37 5.05
CA VAL A 105 -0.46 3.26 4.26
C VAL A 105 0.91 3.44 4.91
N ILE A 106 0.97 3.67 6.23
CA ILE A 106 2.24 3.83 6.94
C ILE A 106 3.09 2.55 6.82
N ALA A 107 2.47 1.38 7.00
CA ALA A 107 3.16 0.10 6.86
C ALA A 107 3.65 -0.13 5.43
N ALA A 108 2.84 0.19 4.41
CA ALA A 108 3.25 0.11 3.02
C ALA A 108 4.49 0.98 2.73
N LEU A 109 4.48 2.23 3.18
CA LEU A 109 5.61 3.15 2.95
C LEU A 109 6.88 2.70 3.69
N ASN A 110 6.75 2.09 4.88
CA ASN A 110 7.87 1.63 5.70
C ASN A 110 8.32 0.19 5.42
N HIS A 111 7.61 -0.56 4.59
CA HIS A 111 7.87 -1.99 4.38
C HIS A 111 9.28 -2.27 3.86
N ARG A 112 9.76 -1.43 2.95
CA ARG A 112 11.06 -1.56 2.30
C ARG A 112 11.70 -0.20 2.08
N ALA A 113 13.01 -0.19 1.93
CA ALA A 113 13.70 0.95 1.36
C ALA A 113 13.39 1.02 -0.15
N TRP A 114 12.25 1.57 -0.53
CA TRP A 114 11.78 1.58 -1.92
C TRP A 114 12.78 2.18 -2.91
N CYS A 115 13.57 3.16 -2.48
CA CYS A 115 14.67 3.71 -3.27
C CYS A 115 15.73 2.66 -3.64
N ASP A 116 15.99 1.68 -2.77
CA ASP A 116 16.91 0.57 -3.06
C ASP A 116 16.33 -0.40 -4.10
N GLU A 117 15.03 -0.31 -4.40
CA GLU A 117 14.37 -1.08 -5.46
C GLU A 117 14.17 -0.27 -6.75
N ALA A 118 14.96 0.80 -6.91
CA ALA A 118 14.83 1.78 -7.99
C ALA A 118 13.39 2.35 -8.10
N CYS A 119 12.74 2.55 -6.95
CA CYS A 119 11.41 3.16 -6.87
C CYS A 119 11.52 4.52 -6.18
N THR A 120 11.38 5.58 -6.97
CA THR A 120 11.42 6.97 -6.48
C THR A 120 10.04 7.57 -6.29
N ARG A 121 8.99 6.92 -6.82
CA ARG A 121 7.62 7.40 -6.75
C ARG A 121 6.65 6.27 -6.43
N ILE A 122 5.67 6.54 -5.57
CA ILE A 122 4.65 5.57 -5.16
C ILE A 122 3.27 6.17 -5.35
N THR A 123 2.39 5.47 -6.06
CA THR A 123 0.95 5.69 -5.98
C THR A 123 0.37 4.74 -4.93
N ILE A 124 -0.30 5.31 -3.94
CA ILE A 124 -1.12 4.55 -2.98
C ILE A 124 -2.55 4.53 -3.50
N ALA A 125 -3.09 3.33 -3.73
CA ALA A 125 -4.50 3.12 -4.02
C ALA A 125 -5.23 2.60 -2.78
N THR A 126 -6.25 3.33 -2.35
CA THR A 126 -7.13 3.02 -1.22
C THR A 126 -8.52 3.53 -1.54
N ASP A 127 -9.55 2.86 -1.02
CA ASP A 127 -10.93 3.31 -1.06
C ASP A 127 -11.28 4.28 0.10
N SER A 128 -10.37 4.44 1.07
CA SER A 128 -10.53 5.35 2.19
C SER A 128 -10.42 6.82 1.78
N GLN A 129 -11.57 7.46 1.57
CA GLN A 129 -11.65 8.91 1.41
C GLN A 129 -11.06 9.67 2.60
N TYR A 130 -11.10 9.07 3.80
CA TYR A 130 -10.50 9.64 5.00
C TYR A 130 -8.98 9.79 4.85
N VAL A 131 -8.29 8.76 4.37
CA VAL A 131 -6.86 8.82 4.05
C VAL A 131 -6.59 9.84 2.94
N VAL A 132 -7.32 9.74 1.82
CA VAL A 132 -7.09 10.59 0.64
C VAL A 132 -7.26 12.07 0.99
N HIS A 133 -8.37 12.45 1.62
CA HIS A 133 -8.60 13.84 2.00
C HIS A 133 -7.73 14.29 3.17
N GLY A 134 -7.44 13.41 4.13
CA GLY A 134 -6.55 13.69 5.24
C GLY A 134 -5.18 14.18 4.78
N ILE A 135 -4.52 13.40 3.92
CA ILE A 135 -3.16 13.72 3.48
C ILE A 135 -3.10 14.81 2.41
N THR A 136 -4.13 14.94 1.56
CA THR A 136 -4.12 15.91 0.45
C THR A 136 -4.73 17.26 0.79
N ARG A 137 -5.54 17.36 1.85
CA ARG A 137 -6.31 18.58 2.18
C ARG A 137 -6.21 18.98 3.65
N TRP A 138 -6.42 18.05 4.58
CA TRP A 138 -6.63 18.41 5.99
C TRP A 138 -5.32 18.61 6.77
N VAL A 139 -4.30 17.79 6.57
CA VAL A 139 -3.05 17.88 7.37
C VAL A 139 -2.27 19.20 7.16
N ARG A 140 -2.59 19.94 6.09
CA ARG A 140 -1.93 21.22 5.75
C ARG A 140 -2.54 22.42 6.48
N THR A 141 -3.60 22.23 7.26
CA THR A 141 -4.24 23.29 8.07
C THR A 141 -3.62 23.34 9.45
#